data_AF-A0A8S0WQB9-F1
#
_entry.id   AF-A0A8S0WQB9-F1
#
_cell.length_a   1.000
_cell.length_b   1.000
_cell.length_c   1.000
_cell.angle_alpha   90.00
_cell.angle_beta   90.00
_cell.angle_gamma   90.00
#
_symmetry.space_group_name_H-M   'P 1'
#
loop_
_entity.id
_entity.type
_entity.pdbx_description
1 polymer ?
#
loop_
_entity_poly.entity_id
_entity_poly.type
_entity_poly.pdbx_seq_one_letter_code
_entity_poly.pdbx_strand_id
1 'polypeptide(L)'
;MFSLPKQPHRDGESTSEDNPLILHDSPSDFSALCSALSAPPLVILAQSDPLKVNIRALIGIFHIANKYQFVEYENWASQLLTSHSCANGGTAFEKCTIEDLKRILCVASAIRLGSLISNMISIWLRRLRSDPTLSTKDALNFSESLNLRNFQGHVYYAEVARMKIPPHATKAAGVTFPVNGFNDAQNQCLYRGFWRLTAFWESLKVPIFKPDPPPAHTECIQRWQSMWMPDPNNNALLDPLGRLQRLSGVNLLFISCGITHCLKDSKSWTCPFADYAPKLSQELHSGMADYILGPPAPSSAESLVS
;
A
#
# COMPACT_ATOMS: atom_id res chain seq x y z
N MET A 1 42.39 13.29 11.14
CA MET A 1 41.94 14.44 11.96
C MET A 1 40.81 15.11 11.21
N PHE A 2 39.56 14.91 11.64
CA PHE A 2 38.40 15.54 11.00
C PHE A 2 38.23 16.94 11.58
N SER A 3 38.56 17.97 10.81
CA SER A 3 38.24 19.35 11.16
C SER A 3 36.76 19.58 10.85
N LEU A 4 35.94 19.67 11.89
CA LEU A 4 34.54 20.07 11.75
C LEU A 4 34.48 21.47 11.09
N PRO A 5 33.55 21.70 10.15
CA PRO A 5 33.38 23.00 9.53
C PRO A 5 33.07 24.03 10.62
N LYS A 6 33.94 25.03 10.74
CA LYS A 6 33.73 26.19 11.62
C LYS A 6 32.55 26.97 11.06
N GLN A 7 31.34 26.67 11.52
CA GLN A 7 30.21 27.55 11.26
C GLN A 7 30.51 28.90 11.92
N PRO A 8 30.31 30.03 11.21
CA PRO A 8 30.45 31.34 11.82
C PRO A 8 29.51 31.41 13.01
N HIS A 9 30.04 31.83 14.16
CA HIS A 9 29.34 31.99 15.44
C HIS A 9 27.86 32.34 15.24
N ARG A 10 27.00 31.33 15.33
CA ARG A 10 25.63 31.55 15.80
C ARG A 10 25.79 31.72 17.30
N ASP A 11 25.26 32.82 17.83
CA ASP A 11 25.27 33.15 19.24
C ASP A 11 24.92 31.91 20.08
N GLY A 12 25.69 31.69 21.14
CA GLY A 12 25.83 30.40 21.84
C GLY A 12 24.52 29.66 22.10
N GLU A 13 24.57 28.34 21.93
CA GLU A 13 23.46 27.45 22.28
C GLU A 13 22.96 27.78 23.69
N SER A 14 21.71 28.20 23.67
CA SER A 14 20.91 28.81 24.71
C SER A 14 20.69 27.86 25.90
N THR A 15 21.55 27.93 26.93
CA THR A 15 21.44 27.09 28.15
C THR A 15 21.16 27.89 29.44
N SER A 16 20.84 29.19 29.34
CA SER A 16 20.53 30.06 30.49
C SER A 16 19.02 30.16 30.70
N GLU A 17 18.55 30.44 31.91
CA GLU A 17 17.14 30.80 32.14
C GLU A 17 16.73 32.03 31.33
N ASP A 18 17.65 32.98 31.13
CA ASP A 18 17.46 34.19 30.33
C ASP A 18 17.45 33.94 28.82
N ASN A 19 17.84 32.73 28.40
CA ASN A 19 17.85 32.30 27.01
C ASN A 19 17.44 30.81 26.97
N PRO A 20 16.13 30.52 26.98
CA PRO A 20 15.65 29.15 26.95
C PRO A 20 15.79 28.53 25.56
N LEU A 21 16.11 27.24 25.50
CA LEU A 21 16.13 26.50 24.24
C LEU A 21 14.71 26.43 23.63
N ILE A 22 14.51 27.11 22.50
CA ILE A 22 13.23 27.12 21.79
C ILE A 22 13.14 25.89 20.90
N LEU A 23 12.18 25.01 21.20
CA LEU A 23 11.86 23.86 20.36
C LEU A 23 10.73 24.25 19.37
N HIS A 24 10.92 23.94 18.09
CA HIS A 24 9.93 24.19 17.03
C HIS A 24 9.01 22.99 16.77
N ASP A 25 9.01 21.99 17.66
CA ASP A 25 8.18 20.81 17.52
C ASP A 25 6.73 21.08 17.91
N SER A 26 5.83 20.20 17.44
CA SER A 26 4.44 20.22 17.89
C SER A 26 4.40 19.98 19.41
N PRO A 27 3.70 20.84 20.19
CA PRO A 27 3.53 20.62 21.62
C PRO A 27 2.93 19.24 21.95
N SER A 28 2.09 18.69 21.07
CA SER A 28 1.50 17.36 21.26
C SER A 28 2.54 16.24 21.18
N ASP A 29 3.51 16.34 20.27
CA ASP A 29 4.51 15.30 20.06
C ASP A 29 5.55 15.32 21.18
N PHE A 30 5.98 16.52 21.57
CA PHE A 30 6.92 16.70 22.66
C PHE A 30 6.31 16.26 24.00
N SER A 31 5.05 16.63 24.24
CA SER A 31 4.30 16.14 25.41
C SER A 31 4.15 14.62 25.41
N ALA A 32 3.93 13.99 24.25
CA ALA A 32 3.85 12.54 24.14
C ALA A 32 5.20 11.87 24.50
N LEU A 33 6.34 12.44 24.06
CA LEU A 33 7.67 11.94 24.46
C LEU A 33 7.92 12.13 25.96
N CYS A 34 7.65 13.31 26.52
CA CYS A 34 7.81 13.56 27.96
C CYS A 34 6.95 12.60 28.79
N SER A 35 5.74 12.33 28.31
CA SER A 35 4.84 11.34 28.92
C SER A 35 5.44 9.94 28.87
N ALA A 36 6.05 9.54 27.75
CA ALA A 36 6.70 8.24 27.62
C ALA A 36 7.96 8.10 28.49
N LEU A 37 8.75 9.18 28.62
CA LEU A 37 9.94 9.23 29.48
C LEU A 37 9.60 9.12 30.96
N SER A 38 8.46 9.70 31.36
CA SER A 38 8.01 9.73 32.76
C SER A 38 6.99 8.63 33.10
N ALA A 39 6.61 7.80 32.12
CA ALA A 39 5.56 6.80 32.30
C ALA A 39 6.03 5.64 33.19
N PRO A 40 5.22 5.21 34.17
CA PRO A 40 5.46 3.96 34.87
C PRO A 40 5.44 2.76 33.90
N PRO A 41 6.20 1.67 34.17
CA PRO A 41 6.24 0.50 33.30
C PRO A 41 4.86 -0.08 32.92
N LEU A 42 3.89 -0.04 33.84
CA LEU A 42 2.54 -0.53 33.59
C LEU A 42 1.81 0.27 32.49
N VAL A 43 2.06 1.58 32.41
CA VAL A 43 1.47 2.47 31.38
C VAL A 43 2.09 2.19 30.02
N ILE A 44 3.40 1.93 29.97
CA ILE A 44 4.12 1.54 28.75
C ILE A 44 3.60 0.19 28.25
N LEU A 45 3.47 -0.80 29.14
CA LEU A 45 2.94 -2.13 28.79
C LEU A 45 1.50 -2.07 28.27
N ALA A 46 0.66 -1.18 28.82
CA ALA A 46 -0.72 -0.99 28.38
C ALA A 46 -0.84 -0.54 26.92
N GLN A 47 0.19 0.06 26.31
CA GLN A 47 0.19 0.43 24.89
C GLN A 47 0.23 -0.78 23.94
N SER A 48 0.49 -1.98 24.46
CA SER A 48 0.43 -3.22 23.67
C SER A 48 -1.00 -3.69 23.44
N ASP A 49 -1.97 -3.22 24.23
CA ASP A 49 -3.39 -3.57 24.10
C ASP A 49 -4.05 -2.74 22.99
N PRO A 50 -4.55 -3.35 21.90
CA PRO A 50 -5.18 -2.64 20.78
C PRO A 50 -6.41 -1.80 21.18
N LEU A 51 -7.05 -2.09 22.31
CA LEU A 51 -8.22 -1.35 22.78
C LEU A 51 -7.84 -0.10 23.59
N LYS A 52 -6.61 -0.05 24.13
CA LYS A 52 -6.15 1.03 25.02
C LYS A 52 -5.06 1.90 24.40
N VAL A 53 -4.44 1.43 23.31
CA VAL A 53 -3.35 2.15 22.65
C VAL A 53 -3.81 3.51 22.14
N ASN A 54 -3.03 4.54 22.46
CA ASN A 54 -3.19 5.85 21.86
C ASN A 54 -2.27 5.97 20.65
N ILE A 55 -2.77 5.55 19.48
CA ILE A 55 -1.99 5.54 18.24
C ILE A 55 -1.41 6.92 17.90
N ARG A 56 -2.16 8.01 18.09
CA ARG A 56 -1.64 9.37 17.80
C ARG A 56 -0.47 9.76 18.70
N ALA A 57 -0.54 9.45 20.00
CA ALA A 57 0.59 9.67 20.90
C ALA A 57 1.81 8.84 20.48
N LEU A 58 1.59 7.58 20.07
CA LEU A 58 2.64 6.69 19.58
C LEU A 58 3.31 7.21 18.29
N ILE A 59 2.55 7.79 17.38
CA ILE A 59 3.07 8.48 16.18
C ILE A 59 3.92 9.69 16.58
N GLY A 60 3.44 10.48 17.54
CA GLY A 60 4.18 11.62 18.08
C GLY A 60 5.53 11.20 18.67
N ILE A 61 5.52 10.17 19.52
CA ILE A 61 6.73 9.57 20.10
C ILE A 61 7.67 9.07 19.02
N PHE A 62 7.17 8.28 18.06
CA PHE A 62 7.97 7.73 16.97
C PHE A 62 8.69 8.82 16.16
N HIS A 63 7.97 9.88 15.81
CA HIS A 63 8.51 11.00 15.05
C HIS A 63 9.56 11.80 15.83
N ILE A 64 9.26 12.16 17.07
CA ILE A 64 10.15 13.02 17.85
C ILE A 64 11.35 12.26 18.42
N ALA A 65 11.19 10.97 18.73
CA ALA A 65 12.29 10.08 19.09
C ALA A 65 13.28 9.95 17.93
N ASN A 66 12.81 9.83 16.68
CA ASN A 66 13.67 9.83 15.50
C ASN A 66 14.40 11.17 15.33
N LYS A 67 13.70 12.30 15.47
CA LYS A 67 14.31 13.63 15.35
C LYS A 67 15.44 13.86 16.36
N TYR A 68 15.22 13.47 17.61
CA TYR A 68 16.17 13.68 18.72
C TYR A 68 17.07 12.46 19.01
N GLN A 69 17.02 11.43 18.18
CA GLN A 69 17.86 10.22 18.30
C GLN A 69 17.67 9.44 19.62
N PHE A 70 16.44 9.41 20.15
CA PHE A 70 16.06 8.51 21.24
C PHE A 70 15.81 7.09 20.71
N VAL A 71 16.88 6.39 20.32
CA VAL A 71 16.85 5.10 19.60
C VAL A 71 15.97 4.04 20.30
N GLU A 72 16.02 3.96 21.63
CA GLU A 72 15.21 2.98 22.39
C GLU A 72 13.70 3.25 22.24
N TYR A 73 13.29 4.50 22.31
CA TYR A 73 11.89 4.91 22.16
C TYR A 73 11.43 4.85 20.71
N GLU A 74 12.31 5.13 19.74
CA GLU A 74 12.03 4.94 18.32
C GLU A 74 11.78 3.46 18.00
N ASN A 75 12.66 2.57 18.47
CA ASN A 75 12.52 1.12 18.30
C ASN A 75 11.26 0.58 18.98
N TRP A 76 10.99 1.01 20.21
CA TRP A 76 9.79 0.62 20.93
C TRP A 76 8.51 1.09 20.20
N ALA A 77 8.46 2.36 19.80
CA ALA A 77 7.28 2.91 19.13
C ALA A 77 7.05 2.28 17.75
N SER A 78 8.12 2.05 16.97
CA SER A 78 8.02 1.39 15.67
C SER A 78 7.56 -0.06 15.75
N GLN A 79 8.01 -0.82 16.75
CA GLN A 79 7.54 -2.19 16.99
C GLN A 79 6.04 -2.22 17.33
N LEU A 80 5.59 -1.32 18.20
CA LEU A 80 4.17 -1.21 18.54
C LEU A 80 3.32 -0.79 17.33
N LEU A 81 3.75 0.23 16.57
CA LEU A 81 3.05 0.64 15.34
C LEU A 81 2.96 -0.51 14.34
N THR A 82 4.05 -1.27 14.17
CA THR A 82 4.08 -2.45 13.29
C THR A 82 3.10 -3.52 13.78
N SER A 83 3.15 -3.86 15.07
CA SER A 83 2.25 -4.84 15.68
C SER A 83 0.77 -4.47 15.50
N HIS A 84 0.41 -3.23 15.84
CA HIS A 84 -0.97 -2.73 15.68
C HIS A 84 -1.40 -2.61 14.22
N SER A 85 -0.46 -2.44 13.29
CA SER A 85 -0.78 -2.38 11.85
C SER A 85 -1.07 -3.76 11.26
N CYS A 86 -0.44 -4.81 11.81
CA CYS A 86 -0.72 -6.20 11.47
C CYS A 86 -2.00 -6.71 12.15
N ALA A 87 -2.23 -6.32 13.41
CA ALA A 87 -3.37 -6.76 14.19
C ALA A 87 -4.70 -6.27 13.61
N ASN A 88 -5.70 -7.15 13.53
CA ASN A 88 -7.06 -6.84 13.07
C ASN A 88 -7.11 -6.10 11.72
N GLY A 89 -6.14 -6.30 10.83
CA GLY A 89 -6.07 -5.59 9.55
C GLY A 89 -5.90 -4.08 9.69
N GLY A 90 -5.27 -3.61 10.78
CA GLY A 90 -4.95 -2.19 10.99
C GLY A 90 -6.14 -1.32 11.39
N THR A 91 -7.18 -1.90 12.01
CA THR A 91 -8.36 -1.13 12.49
C THR A 91 -7.99 -0.05 13.51
N ALA A 92 -6.92 -0.26 14.29
CA ALA A 92 -6.38 0.76 15.21
C ALA A 92 -6.04 2.08 14.49
N PHE A 93 -5.69 2.00 13.20
CA PHE A 93 -5.36 3.17 12.39
C PHE A 93 -6.59 3.81 11.73
N GLU A 94 -7.81 3.27 11.82
CA GLU A 94 -9.00 3.86 11.16
C GLU A 94 -9.30 5.30 11.60
N LYS A 95 -8.94 5.66 12.85
CA LYS A 95 -9.12 7.02 13.39
C LYS A 95 -7.97 7.98 13.08
N CYS A 96 -6.89 7.50 12.46
CA CYS A 96 -5.76 8.33 12.05
C CYS A 96 -6.16 9.20 10.86
N THR A 97 -5.65 10.42 10.80
CA THR A 97 -5.79 11.29 9.64
C THR A 97 -4.85 10.86 8.51
N ILE A 98 -4.98 11.42 7.31
CA ILE A 98 -4.00 11.18 6.24
C ILE A 98 -2.63 11.76 6.61
N GLU A 99 -2.60 12.90 7.31
CA GLU A 99 -1.35 13.50 7.80
C GLU A 99 -0.64 12.59 8.82
N ASP A 100 -1.39 11.91 9.69
CA ASP A 100 -0.83 10.89 10.59
C ASP A 100 -0.14 9.76 9.81
N LEU A 101 -0.76 9.27 8.72
CA LEU A 101 -0.16 8.22 7.88
C LEU A 101 1.08 8.73 7.14
N LYS A 102 1.05 9.96 6.62
CA LYS A 102 2.20 10.61 5.99
C LYS A 102 3.37 10.69 6.97
N ARG A 103 3.13 11.14 8.20
CA ARG A 103 4.15 11.23 9.25
C ARG A 103 4.80 9.88 9.54
N ILE A 104 4.01 8.82 9.70
CA ILE A 104 4.55 7.46 9.89
C ILE A 104 5.40 7.05 8.68
N LEU A 105 4.89 7.23 7.46
CA LEU A 105 5.58 6.83 6.23
C LEU A 105 6.90 7.59 6.04
N CYS A 106 6.95 8.89 6.34
CA CYS A 106 8.18 9.68 6.29
C CYS A 106 9.26 9.08 7.18
N VAL A 107 8.95 8.88 8.47
CA VAL A 107 9.90 8.35 9.45
C VAL A 107 10.27 6.91 9.10
N ALA A 108 9.28 6.05 8.87
CA ALA A 108 9.49 4.64 8.52
C ALA A 108 10.34 4.47 7.25
N SER A 109 10.20 5.36 6.25
CA SER A 109 11.03 5.36 5.05
C SER A 109 12.47 5.78 5.35
N ALA A 110 12.67 6.79 6.20
CA ALA A 110 14.00 7.23 6.62
C ALA A 110 14.78 6.13 7.35
N ILE A 111 14.10 5.34 8.19
CA ILE A 111 14.69 4.20 8.93
C ILE A 111 14.48 2.84 8.26
N ARG A 112 13.96 2.80 7.02
CA ARG A 112 13.79 1.59 6.19
C ARG A 112 12.94 0.47 6.80
N LEU A 113 11.88 0.80 7.53
CA LEU A 113 10.95 -0.20 8.11
C LEU A 113 9.95 -0.74 7.07
N GLY A 114 10.39 -1.68 6.23
CA GLY A 114 9.63 -2.20 5.10
C GLY A 114 8.23 -2.77 5.44
N SER A 115 8.09 -3.47 6.56
CA SER A 115 6.79 -4.02 6.99
C SER A 115 5.79 -2.93 7.36
N LEU A 116 6.21 -1.94 8.16
CA LEU A 116 5.40 -0.80 8.55
C LEU A 116 5.00 0.04 7.33
N ILE A 117 5.94 0.30 6.41
CA ILE A 117 5.67 1.01 5.14
C ILE A 117 4.58 0.28 4.35
N SER A 118 4.74 -1.04 4.15
CA SER A 118 3.79 -1.85 3.38
C SER A 118 2.38 -1.85 4.01
N ASN A 119 2.30 -1.91 5.33
CA ASN A 119 1.03 -1.87 6.06
C ASN A 119 0.37 -0.49 5.98
N MET A 120 1.13 0.60 6.14
CA MET A 120 0.60 1.97 6.02
C MET A 120 0.12 2.27 4.60
N ILE A 121 0.86 1.83 3.57
CA ILE A 121 0.42 1.91 2.17
C ILE A 121 -0.90 1.16 1.99
N SER A 122 -1.00 -0.07 2.50
CA SER A 122 -2.21 -0.88 2.39
C SER A 122 -3.42 -0.22 3.07
N ILE A 123 -3.23 0.37 4.24
CA ILE A 123 -4.28 1.12 4.96
C ILE A 123 -4.71 2.36 4.17
N TRP A 124 -3.77 3.13 3.64
CA TRP A 124 -4.08 4.31 2.83
C TRP A 124 -4.82 3.93 1.53
N LEU A 125 -4.34 2.92 0.81
CA LEU A 125 -5.00 2.43 -0.41
C LEU A 125 -6.42 1.92 -0.13
N ARG A 126 -6.64 1.22 0.99
CA ARG A 126 -7.98 0.79 1.41
C ARG A 126 -8.89 2.01 1.61
N ARG A 127 -8.40 3.06 2.27
CA ARG A 127 -9.16 4.31 2.46
C ARG A 127 -9.46 5.02 1.14
N LEU A 128 -8.50 5.13 0.22
CA LEU A 128 -8.74 5.70 -1.11
C LEU A 128 -9.82 4.93 -1.89
N ARG A 129 -9.93 3.62 -1.72
CA ARG A 129 -11.00 2.82 -2.34
C ARG A 129 -12.36 3.06 -1.68
N SER A 130 -12.40 3.18 -0.35
CA SER A 130 -13.63 3.35 0.42
C SER A 130 -14.18 4.78 0.42
N ASP A 131 -13.31 5.78 0.34
CA ASP A 131 -13.65 7.19 0.42
C ASP A 131 -13.21 7.93 -0.86
N PRO A 132 -14.16 8.25 -1.76
CA PRO A 132 -13.86 8.95 -3.01
C PRO A 132 -13.48 10.43 -2.80
N THR A 133 -13.68 10.99 -1.60
CA THR A 133 -13.31 12.39 -1.32
C THR A 133 -11.81 12.56 -1.11
N LEU A 134 -11.10 11.47 -0.81
CA LEU A 134 -9.65 11.49 -0.65
C LEU A 134 -8.94 11.70 -2.00
N SER A 135 -8.05 12.69 -2.03
CA SER A 135 -7.30 13.07 -3.22
C SER A 135 -6.24 12.02 -3.57
N THR A 136 -6.43 11.34 -4.70
CA THR A 136 -5.39 10.46 -5.28
C THR A 136 -4.18 11.23 -5.75
N LYS A 137 -4.35 12.50 -6.16
CA LYS A 137 -3.24 13.39 -6.49
C LYS A 137 -2.32 13.63 -5.29
N ASP A 138 -2.90 13.87 -4.10
CA ASP A 138 -2.11 14.08 -2.88
C ASP A 138 -1.35 12.80 -2.49
N ALA A 139 -2.01 11.64 -2.55
CA ALA A 139 -1.35 10.36 -2.32
C ALA A 139 -0.21 10.10 -3.33
N LEU A 140 -0.44 10.41 -4.60
CA LEU A 140 0.55 10.24 -5.66
C LEU A 140 1.76 11.17 -5.44
N ASN A 141 1.54 12.47 -5.25
CA ASN A 141 2.61 13.44 -4.98
C ASN A 141 3.44 13.06 -3.75
N PHE A 142 2.78 12.58 -2.68
CA PHE A 142 3.46 12.12 -1.48
C PHE A 142 4.28 10.85 -1.74
N SER A 143 3.74 9.90 -2.49
CA SER A 143 4.47 8.69 -2.85
C SER A 143 5.65 8.96 -3.80
N GLU A 144 5.58 10.00 -4.63
CA GLU A 144 6.67 10.47 -5.47
C GLU A 144 7.77 11.15 -4.65
N SER A 145 7.41 11.99 -3.66
CA SER A 145 8.39 12.70 -2.82
C SER A 145 9.24 11.76 -1.97
N LEU A 146 8.68 10.63 -1.54
CA LEU A 146 9.39 9.58 -0.81
C LEU A 146 9.93 8.45 -1.72
N ASN A 147 9.75 8.55 -3.03
CA ASN A 147 10.09 7.51 -4.00
C ASN A 147 9.50 6.11 -3.64
N LEU A 148 8.29 6.09 -3.08
CA LEU A 148 7.54 4.88 -2.73
C LEU A 148 6.89 4.29 -3.98
N ARG A 149 7.72 3.74 -4.85
CA ARG A 149 7.36 3.23 -6.18
C ARG A 149 6.18 2.24 -6.17
N ASN A 150 6.14 1.33 -5.21
CA ASN A 150 5.02 0.40 -5.05
C ASN A 150 3.70 1.13 -4.74
N PHE A 151 3.76 2.15 -3.87
CA PHE A 151 2.60 2.97 -3.56
C PHE A 151 2.11 3.75 -4.79
N GLN A 152 3.02 4.38 -5.54
CA GLN A 152 2.72 5.07 -6.80
C GLN A 152 1.96 4.15 -7.77
N GLY A 153 2.48 2.94 -8.01
CA GLY A 153 1.83 1.96 -8.89
C GLY A 153 0.39 1.65 -8.46
N HIS A 154 0.15 1.44 -7.18
CA HIS A 154 -1.19 1.17 -6.68
C HIS A 154 -2.13 2.39 -6.73
N VAL A 155 -1.63 3.61 -6.53
CA VAL A 155 -2.44 4.83 -6.68
C VAL A 155 -2.84 5.04 -8.13
N TYR A 156 -1.91 4.85 -9.08
CA TYR A 156 -2.25 4.87 -10.50
C TYR A 156 -3.27 3.77 -10.87
N TYR A 157 -3.10 2.56 -10.36
CA TYR A 157 -4.08 1.49 -10.58
C TYR A 157 -5.46 1.85 -10.05
N ALA A 158 -5.54 2.47 -8.88
CA ALA A 158 -6.82 2.93 -8.33
C ALA A 158 -7.50 3.96 -9.24
N GLU A 159 -6.72 4.86 -9.88
CA GLU A 159 -7.25 5.77 -10.90
C GLU A 159 -7.67 5.05 -12.18
N VAL A 160 -6.90 4.09 -12.68
CA VAL A 160 -7.27 3.24 -13.83
C VAL A 160 -8.60 2.54 -13.57
N ALA A 161 -8.78 1.96 -12.38
CA ALA A 161 -10.01 1.27 -12.00
C ALA A 161 -11.24 2.20 -11.92
N ARG A 162 -11.04 3.51 -11.72
CA ARG A 162 -12.11 4.52 -11.70
C ARG A 162 -12.46 5.05 -13.09
N MET A 163 -11.64 4.78 -14.11
CA MET A 163 -11.94 5.20 -15.48
C MET A 163 -13.21 4.51 -15.98
N LYS A 164 -13.99 5.27 -16.74
CA LYS A 164 -15.20 4.76 -17.41
C LYS A 164 -14.93 4.75 -18.90
N ILE A 165 -15.18 3.63 -19.56
CA ILE A 165 -15.25 3.61 -21.03
C ILE A 165 -16.65 4.06 -21.40
N PRO A 166 -16.81 5.10 -22.25
CA PRO A 166 -18.11 5.40 -22.84
C PRO A 166 -18.64 4.15 -23.56
N PRO A 167 -19.90 3.73 -23.36
CA PRO A 167 -20.43 2.50 -23.95
C PRO A 167 -20.36 2.43 -25.48
N HIS A 168 -20.17 3.57 -26.15
CA HIS A 168 -20.05 3.67 -27.61
C HIS A 168 -18.60 3.78 -28.12
N ALA A 169 -17.61 3.85 -27.23
CA ALA A 169 -16.19 3.87 -27.60
C ALA A 169 -15.70 2.45 -27.92
N THR A 170 -16.26 1.84 -28.97
CA THR A 170 -15.87 0.53 -29.50
C THR A 170 -14.49 0.54 -30.18
N LYS A 171 -13.84 1.71 -30.27
CA LYS A 171 -12.48 1.88 -30.79
C LYS A 171 -11.69 2.77 -29.83
N ALA A 172 -10.44 2.39 -29.55
CA ALA A 172 -9.54 2.93 -28.52
C ALA A 172 -9.27 4.45 -28.54
N ALA A 173 -9.86 5.21 -29.45
CA ALA A 173 -9.61 6.64 -29.65
C ALA A 173 -10.40 7.57 -28.72
N GLY A 174 -11.23 7.05 -27.81
CA GLY A 174 -12.17 7.85 -27.01
C GLY A 174 -12.11 7.65 -25.50
N VAL A 175 -11.01 7.13 -24.93
CA VAL A 175 -10.88 7.02 -23.46
C VAL A 175 -10.73 8.43 -22.89
N THR A 176 -11.79 8.96 -22.29
CA THR A 176 -11.75 10.23 -21.57
C THR A 176 -11.40 9.96 -20.11
N PHE A 177 -10.33 10.61 -19.65
CA PHE A 177 -9.85 10.44 -18.29
C PHE A 177 -10.63 11.39 -17.36
N PRO A 178 -10.97 10.96 -16.14
CA PRO A 178 -11.55 11.87 -15.16
C PRO A 178 -10.57 13.03 -14.91
N VAL A 179 -11.11 14.21 -14.60
CA VAL A 179 -10.30 15.35 -14.16
C VAL A 179 -9.72 14.98 -12.80
N ASN A 180 -8.53 14.38 -12.80
CA ASN A 180 -7.79 13.89 -11.64
C ASN A 180 -6.81 14.94 -11.07
N GLY A 181 -6.66 16.06 -11.78
CA GLY A 181 -5.72 17.12 -11.43
C GLY A 181 -4.25 16.73 -11.58
N PHE A 182 -3.94 15.60 -12.21
CA PHE A 182 -2.56 15.13 -12.41
C PHE A 182 -1.81 16.06 -13.36
N ASN A 183 -0.50 16.16 -13.17
CA ASN A 183 0.37 16.85 -14.14
C ASN A 183 0.57 15.99 -15.40
N ASP A 184 1.17 16.57 -16.45
CA ASP A 184 1.35 15.88 -17.73
C ASP A 184 2.18 14.60 -17.62
N ALA A 185 3.25 14.60 -16.82
CA ALA A 185 4.09 13.42 -16.60
C ALA A 185 3.33 12.29 -15.89
N GLN A 186 2.54 12.65 -14.87
CA GLN A 186 1.67 11.71 -14.16
C GLN A 186 0.60 11.14 -15.08
N ASN A 187 -0.02 11.97 -15.92
CA ASN A 187 -0.98 11.51 -16.93
C ASN A 187 -0.32 10.57 -17.94
N GLN A 188 0.87 10.89 -18.46
CA GLN A 188 1.61 9.99 -19.35
C GLN A 188 1.89 8.63 -18.71
N CYS A 189 2.29 8.60 -17.43
CA CYS A 189 2.46 7.35 -16.69
C CYS A 189 1.15 6.57 -16.57
N LEU A 190 0.05 7.26 -16.28
CA LEU A 190 -1.29 6.68 -16.21
C LEU A 190 -1.72 6.07 -17.56
N TYR A 191 -1.53 6.76 -18.68
CA TYR A 191 -1.81 6.24 -20.04
C TYR A 191 -0.98 5.00 -20.37
N ARG A 192 0.32 5.06 -20.10
CA ARG A 192 1.22 3.92 -20.34
C ARG A 192 0.82 2.72 -19.48
N GLY A 193 0.53 2.96 -18.21
CA GLY A 193 0.06 1.96 -17.26
C GLY A 193 -1.23 1.31 -17.71
N PHE A 194 -2.22 2.11 -18.10
CA PHE A 194 -3.47 1.65 -18.69
C PHE A 194 -3.26 0.70 -19.86
N TRP A 195 -2.42 1.09 -20.83
CA TRP A 195 -2.16 0.27 -22.03
C TRP A 195 -1.49 -1.07 -21.69
N ARG A 196 -0.46 -1.03 -20.83
CA ARG A 196 0.26 -2.24 -20.42
C ARG A 196 -0.59 -3.17 -19.59
N LEU A 197 -1.38 -2.63 -18.66
CA LEU A 197 -2.32 -3.40 -17.86
C LEU A 197 -3.38 -4.03 -18.75
N THR A 198 -3.93 -3.29 -19.72
CA THR A 198 -4.88 -3.83 -20.69
C THR A 198 -4.28 -4.98 -21.49
N ALA A 199 -3.06 -4.82 -22.02
CA ALA A 199 -2.37 -5.89 -22.75
C ALA A 199 -2.11 -7.13 -21.86
N PHE A 200 -1.70 -6.91 -20.61
CA PHE A 200 -1.56 -7.98 -19.61
C PHE A 200 -2.89 -8.68 -19.38
N TRP A 201 -3.99 -7.95 -19.20
CA TRP A 201 -5.33 -8.53 -18.99
C TRP A 201 -5.83 -9.32 -20.19
N GLU A 202 -5.59 -8.86 -21.42
CA GLU A 202 -5.90 -9.63 -22.62
C GLU A 202 -5.15 -10.97 -22.64
N SER A 203 -3.90 -10.99 -22.16
CA SER A 203 -3.14 -12.24 -22.02
C SER A 203 -3.72 -13.19 -20.97
N LEU A 204 -4.41 -12.67 -19.95
CA LEU A 204 -5.05 -13.48 -18.91
C LEU A 204 -6.35 -14.15 -19.37
N LYS A 205 -7.02 -13.64 -20.41
CA LYS A 205 -8.29 -14.20 -20.89
C LYS A 205 -8.18 -15.66 -21.33
N VAL A 206 -7.00 -16.04 -21.83
CA VAL A 206 -6.66 -17.41 -22.20
C VAL A 206 -5.74 -17.96 -21.11
N PRO A 207 -6.25 -18.77 -20.17
CA PRO A 207 -5.40 -19.29 -19.11
C PRO A 207 -4.37 -20.27 -19.69
N ILE A 208 -3.10 -20.05 -19.37
CA ILE A 208 -1.98 -20.87 -19.84
C ILE A 208 -1.85 -22.09 -18.91
N PHE A 209 -2.43 -23.22 -19.30
CA PHE A 209 -2.24 -24.50 -18.62
C PHE A 209 -1.21 -25.36 -19.34
N LYS A 210 -0.32 -26.01 -18.57
CA LYS A 210 0.53 -27.12 -19.06
C LYS A 210 -0.17 -28.45 -18.78
N PRO A 211 0.04 -29.47 -19.63
CA PRO A 211 -0.77 -29.81 -20.80
C PRO A 211 -2.23 -30.20 -20.45
N ASP A 212 -3.07 -30.33 -21.49
CA ASP A 212 -4.55 -30.45 -21.49
C ASP A 212 -5.20 -30.69 -20.13
N PRO A 213 -5.91 -29.68 -19.56
CA PRO A 213 -6.65 -29.88 -18.33
C PRO A 213 -7.65 -31.02 -18.56
N PRO A 214 -7.78 -31.94 -17.59
CA PRO A 214 -8.79 -32.98 -17.67
C PRO A 214 -10.16 -32.36 -18.02
N PRO A 215 -11.01 -33.05 -18.80
CA PRO A 215 -12.35 -32.56 -19.17
C PRO A 215 -13.22 -32.16 -17.95
N ALA A 216 -12.83 -32.58 -16.74
CA ALA A 216 -13.38 -32.16 -15.46
C ALA A 216 -13.30 -30.65 -15.14
N HIS A 217 -12.60 -29.81 -15.93
CA HIS A 217 -12.45 -28.37 -15.64
C HIS A 217 -13.16 -27.42 -16.61
N THR A 218 -14.07 -27.89 -17.48
CA THR A 218 -14.83 -27.02 -18.39
C THR A 218 -15.56 -25.89 -17.67
N GLU A 219 -16.20 -26.17 -16.53
CA GLU A 219 -16.88 -25.13 -15.72
C GLU A 219 -15.90 -24.09 -15.17
N CYS A 220 -14.74 -24.52 -14.70
CA CYS A 220 -13.75 -23.60 -14.14
C CYS A 220 -13.13 -22.73 -15.27
N ILE A 221 -12.97 -23.26 -16.50
CA ILE A 221 -12.59 -22.48 -17.69
C ILE A 221 -13.68 -21.46 -18.06
N GLN A 222 -14.94 -21.87 -18.13
CA GLN A 222 -16.06 -20.97 -18.44
C GLN A 222 -16.19 -19.86 -17.39
N ARG A 223 -16.03 -20.20 -16.11
CA ARG A 223 -16.02 -19.22 -15.01
C ARG A 223 -14.84 -18.27 -15.12
N TRP A 224 -13.66 -18.77 -15.48
CA TRP A 224 -12.51 -17.90 -15.75
C TRP A 224 -12.80 -16.93 -16.88
N GLN A 225 -13.33 -17.41 -18.00
CA GLN A 225 -13.68 -16.58 -19.15
C GLN A 225 -14.76 -15.54 -18.80
N SER A 226 -15.80 -15.92 -18.05
CA SER A 226 -16.87 -15.00 -17.67
C SER A 226 -16.39 -13.88 -16.74
N MET A 227 -15.36 -14.12 -15.94
CA MET A 227 -14.70 -13.07 -15.16
C MET A 227 -13.98 -12.03 -15.99
N TRP A 228 -13.77 -12.22 -17.29
CA TRP A 228 -13.13 -11.22 -18.15
C TRP A 228 -14.14 -10.52 -19.06
N MET A 229 -15.40 -10.96 -19.04
CA MET A 229 -16.46 -10.30 -19.78
C MET A 229 -16.81 -8.97 -19.10
N PRO A 230 -17.15 -7.93 -19.90
CA PRO A 230 -17.73 -6.70 -19.36
C PRO A 230 -18.96 -7.04 -18.53
N ASP A 231 -19.09 -6.43 -17.36
CA ASP A 231 -20.32 -6.53 -16.58
C ASP A 231 -21.30 -5.51 -17.19
N PRO A 232 -22.44 -5.93 -17.75
CA PRO A 232 -23.38 -5.02 -18.38
C PRO A 232 -23.95 -3.98 -17.40
N ASN A 233 -23.87 -4.25 -16.09
CA ASN A 233 -24.33 -3.33 -15.04
C ASN A 233 -23.20 -2.45 -14.49
N ASN A 234 -21.94 -2.68 -14.86
CA ASN A 234 -20.80 -1.94 -14.34
C ASN A 234 -19.90 -1.45 -15.47
N ASN A 235 -20.03 -0.15 -15.78
CA ASN A 235 -19.24 0.55 -16.80
C ASN A 235 -17.78 0.83 -16.39
N ALA A 236 -17.33 0.36 -15.22
CA ALA A 236 -15.92 0.45 -14.84
C ALA A 236 -15.06 -0.43 -15.77
N LEU A 237 -13.87 0.06 -16.08
CA LEU A 237 -12.95 -0.42 -17.13
C LEU A 237 -12.38 -1.84 -16.96
N LEU A 238 -13.00 -2.69 -16.13
CA LEU A 238 -12.44 -3.89 -15.50
C LEU A 238 -11.54 -3.52 -14.31
N ASP A 239 -11.77 -4.20 -13.19
CA ASP A 239 -10.87 -4.23 -12.01
C ASP A 239 -10.33 -5.67 -11.86
N PRO A 240 -9.34 -6.08 -12.68
CA PRO A 240 -8.78 -7.43 -12.63
C PRO A 240 -8.19 -7.80 -11.29
N LEU A 241 -7.55 -6.86 -10.59
CA LEU A 241 -7.02 -7.11 -9.26
C LEU A 241 -8.15 -7.44 -8.29
N GLY A 242 -9.23 -6.65 -8.26
CA GLY A 242 -10.40 -6.96 -7.43
C GLY A 242 -11.08 -8.26 -7.85
N ARG A 243 -11.14 -8.59 -9.15
CA ARG A 243 -11.67 -9.87 -9.65
C ARG A 243 -10.80 -11.07 -9.18
N LEU A 244 -9.48 -10.96 -9.29
CA LEU A 244 -8.53 -11.97 -8.82
C LEU A 244 -8.54 -12.11 -7.28
N GLN A 245 -8.62 -11.00 -6.56
CA GLN A 245 -8.76 -11.00 -5.09
C GLN A 245 -10.05 -11.68 -4.64
N ARG A 246 -11.16 -11.49 -5.36
CA ARG A 246 -12.41 -12.21 -5.12
C ARG A 246 -12.32 -13.71 -5.43
N LEU A 247 -11.37 -14.14 -6.25
CA LEU A 247 -11.09 -15.58 -6.41
C LEU A 247 -10.21 -16.12 -5.30
N SER A 248 -9.17 -15.38 -4.91
CA SER A 248 -8.22 -15.83 -3.89
C SER A 248 -8.78 -15.79 -2.48
N GLY A 249 -9.65 -14.81 -2.19
CA GLY A 249 -10.23 -14.59 -0.86
C GLY A 249 -11.34 -15.55 -0.50
N VAL A 250 -11.70 -16.48 -1.38
CA VAL A 250 -12.90 -17.28 -1.17
C VAL A 250 -12.64 -18.76 -1.39
N ASN A 251 -13.04 -19.55 -0.39
CA ASN A 251 -13.46 -20.94 -0.53
C ASN A 251 -14.56 -21.15 -1.62
N LEU A 252 -14.96 -20.12 -2.38
CA LEU A 252 -15.94 -20.19 -3.46
C LEU A 252 -15.44 -20.98 -4.66
N LEU A 253 -14.13 -21.06 -4.93
CA LEU A 253 -13.67 -21.99 -5.97
C LEU A 253 -14.02 -23.44 -5.60
N PHE A 254 -13.95 -23.79 -4.30
CA PHE A 254 -14.41 -25.08 -3.78
C PHE A 254 -15.94 -25.21 -3.78
N ILE A 255 -16.67 -24.16 -3.42
CA ILE A 255 -18.14 -24.20 -3.33
C ILE A 255 -18.80 -24.16 -4.71
N SER A 256 -18.19 -23.52 -5.71
CA SER A 256 -18.86 -23.22 -6.97
C SER A 256 -18.52 -24.12 -8.16
N CYS A 257 -17.35 -24.79 -8.21
CA CYS A 257 -17.10 -25.83 -9.22
C CYS A 257 -17.75 -27.18 -8.79
N GLY A 258 -18.80 -27.16 -7.95
CA GLY A 258 -19.46 -28.39 -7.48
C GLY A 258 -18.51 -29.36 -6.76
N ILE A 259 -17.48 -28.87 -6.07
CA ILE A 259 -16.38 -29.67 -5.52
C ILE A 259 -16.78 -30.40 -4.22
N THR A 260 -18.02 -30.87 -4.10
CA THR A 260 -18.30 -32.00 -3.21
C THR A 260 -17.76 -33.30 -3.81
N HIS A 261 -17.51 -33.34 -5.12
CA HIS A 261 -17.01 -34.54 -5.81
C HIS A 261 -15.49 -34.73 -5.78
N CYS A 262 -14.66 -33.66 -5.76
CA CYS A 262 -13.19 -33.84 -5.70
C CYS A 262 -12.62 -33.96 -4.29
N LEU A 263 -13.44 -33.76 -3.24
CA LEU A 263 -13.01 -33.93 -1.84
C LEU A 263 -13.18 -35.37 -1.32
N LYS A 264 -13.87 -36.25 -2.06
CA LYS A 264 -14.16 -37.62 -1.60
C LYS A 264 -13.04 -38.63 -1.89
N ASP A 265 -12.19 -38.38 -2.88
CA ASP A 265 -11.02 -39.21 -3.15
C ASP A 265 -9.76 -38.51 -2.64
N SER A 266 -9.13 -39.11 -1.63
CA SER A 266 -8.00 -38.60 -0.84
C SER A 266 -6.67 -38.41 -1.60
N LYS A 267 -6.71 -38.24 -2.93
CA LYS A 267 -5.55 -37.97 -3.80
C LYS A 267 -5.72 -36.65 -4.54
N SER A 268 -5.49 -35.55 -3.81
CA SER A 268 -4.88 -34.27 -4.21
C SER A 268 -5.01 -33.76 -5.66
N TRP A 269 -6.19 -33.72 -6.27
CA TRP A 269 -6.38 -32.90 -7.48
C TRP A 269 -6.72 -31.47 -7.06
N THR A 270 -5.70 -30.60 -6.95
CA THR A 270 -5.93 -29.16 -6.80
C THR A 270 -6.37 -28.60 -8.15
N CYS A 271 -7.45 -27.82 -8.16
CA CYS A 271 -7.88 -27.12 -9.36
C CYS A 271 -6.75 -26.16 -9.79
N PRO A 272 -6.23 -26.23 -11.02
CA PRO A 272 -5.07 -25.42 -11.42
C PRO A 272 -5.36 -23.91 -11.35
N PHE A 273 -6.63 -23.50 -11.44
CA PHE A 273 -7.05 -22.11 -11.25
C PHE A 273 -6.91 -21.63 -9.79
N ALA A 274 -7.11 -22.51 -8.81
CA ALA A 274 -6.96 -22.19 -7.39
C ALA A 274 -5.50 -21.89 -7.03
N ASP A 275 -4.55 -22.56 -7.70
CA ASP A 275 -3.12 -22.30 -7.53
C ASP A 275 -2.63 -21.13 -8.39
N TYR A 276 -3.27 -20.90 -9.54
CA TYR A 276 -2.84 -19.87 -10.50
C TYR A 276 -3.32 -18.45 -10.12
N ALA A 277 -4.57 -18.29 -9.67
CA ALA A 277 -5.13 -16.97 -9.38
C ALA A 277 -4.39 -16.21 -8.25
N PRO A 278 -4.01 -16.84 -7.12
CA PRO A 278 -3.21 -16.17 -6.09
C PRO A 278 -1.82 -15.76 -6.58
N LYS A 279 -1.17 -16.59 -7.42
CA LYS A 279 0.13 -16.28 -8.01
C LYS A 279 0.05 -15.06 -8.94
N LEU A 280 -0.96 -15.02 -9.81
CA LEU A 280 -1.21 -13.85 -10.67
C LEU A 280 -1.57 -12.60 -9.87
N SER A 281 -2.39 -12.75 -8.81
CA SER A 281 -2.70 -11.64 -7.92
C SER A 281 -1.44 -11.10 -7.25
N GLN A 282 -0.58 -11.99 -6.76
CA GLN A 282 0.71 -11.63 -6.16
C GLN A 282 1.63 -10.96 -7.18
N GLU A 283 1.78 -11.53 -8.38
CA GLU A 283 2.57 -10.97 -9.48
C GLU A 283 2.09 -9.56 -9.84
N LEU A 284 0.77 -9.37 -9.96
CA LEU A 284 0.19 -8.08 -10.27
C LEU A 284 0.38 -7.07 -9.12
N HIS A 285 0.30 -7.49 -7.85
CA HIS A 285 0.61 -6.61 -6.72
C HIS A 285 2.09 -6.21 -6.72
N SER A 286 3.02 -7.17 -6.83
CA SER A 286 4.45 -6.88 -6.78
C SER A 286 4.95 -6.12 -8.01
N GLY A 287 4.37 -6.40 -9.19
CA GLY A 287 4.76 -5.83 -10.47
C GLY A 287 3.96 -4.58 -10.87
N MET A 288 2.96 -4.16 -10.08
CA MET A 288 2.05 -3.05 -10.44
C MET A 288 2.84 -1.80 -10.85
N ALA A 289 3.84 -1.47 -10.05
CA ALA A 289 4.69 -0.33 -10.31
C ALA A 289 5.52 -0.49 -11.59
N ASP A 290 5.97 -1.69 -11.93
CA ASP A 290 6.76 -1.94 -13.14
C ASP A 290 5.89 -1.85 -14.41
N TYR A 291 4.65 -2.32 -14.33
CA TYR A 291 3.69 -2.15 -15.41
C TYR A 291 3.45 -0.66 -15.70
N ILE A 292 3.29 0.17 -14.66
CA ILE A 292 2.89 1.57 -14.82
C ILE A 292 4.09 2.50 -15.03
N LEU A 293 5.10 2.38 -14.18
CA LEU A 293 6.29 3.24 -14.15
C LEU A 293 7.41 2.74 -15.07
N GLY A 294 7.37 1.47 -15.50
CA GLY A 294 8.48 0.82 -16.20
C GLY A 294 9.59 0.44 -15.22
N PRO A 295 10.40 -0.60 -15.47
CA PRO A 295 11.32 -1.21 -14.49
C PRO A 295 12.25 -0.17 -13.83
N PRO A 296 12.68 -0.42 -12.57
CA PRO A 296 13.58 0.50 -11.90
C PRO A 296 14.86 0.65 -12.73
N ALA A 297 15.40 1.87 -12.79
CA ALA A 297 16.68 2.08 -13.46
C ALA A 297 17.73 1.18 -12.78
N PRO A 298 18.65 0.54 -13.53
CA PRO A 298 19.60 -0.42 -12.97
C PRO A 298 20.45 0.19 -11.83
N SER A 299 20.66 1.51 -11.83
CA SER A 299 21.39 2.23 -10.79
C SER A 299 20.66 2.37 -9.45
N SER A 300 19.34 2.11 -9.35
CA SER A 300 18.59 2.23 -8.11
C SER A 300 18.36 0.91 -7.38
N ALA A 301 18.79 -0.22 -7.95
CA ALA A 301 18.61 -1.54 -7.33
C ALA A 301 19.61 -1.82 -6.19
N GLU A 302 20.76 -1.14 -6.15
CA GLU A 302 21.82 -1.41 -5.18
C GLU A 302 21.62 -0.74 -3.80
N SER A 303 20.67 0.18 -3.63
CA SER A 303 20.58 0.99 -2.40
C SER A 303 19.64 0.47 -1.31
N LEU A 304 18.86 -0.59 -1.57
CA LEU A 304 17.79 -1.08 -0.69
C LEU A 304 18.06 -2.42 0.02
N VAL A 305 19.23 -3.04 -0.17
CA VAL A 305 19.60 -4.33 0.47
C VAL A 305 20.57 -4.10 1.64
N SER A 306 20.42 -3.01 2.38
CA SER A 306 21.21 -2.69 3.58
C SER A 306 20.32 -2.07 4.64
#